data_AF-A0A938AP58-F1
#
_entry.id   AF-A0A938AP58-F1
#
_cell.length_a   1.000
_cell.length_b   1.000
_cell.length_c   1.000
_cell.angle_alpha   90.00
_cell.angle_beta   90.00
_cell.angle_gamma   90.00
#
_symmetry.space_group_name_H-M   'P 1'
#
loop_
_entity.id
_entity.type
_entity.pdbx_description
1 polymer ?
#
loop_
_entity_poly.entity_id
_entity_poly.type
_entity_poly.pdbx_seq_one_letter_code
_entity_poly.pdbx_strand_id
1 'polypeptide(L)'
;MLERVATMTNETAQAKAATMANAPTRWQLIREDLACVATRDPAARGRFETLLTYPGLHAVIWHRLANWLWINDHRFLARLLSWLARFLTNVDIHPGATIGRRFFIDHGAGVVIGETAVVGDDVTIYHGVTLGGVSWSPGKRHPTLEDQVIVGAGAKILGPITIGRNARVGANSVVIESVMHDATVVGIPAKIVHRDIGRCTFDGRINLNHHLMPDPVGEAFSVLLDRVEFLETRVSHLQRRLRERESIVKTRDGAAAPETQPAEIL
;
A
#
# COMPACT_ATOMS: atom_id res chain seq x y z
N MET A 1 -36.06 -13.32 -24.45
CA MET A 1 -35.14 -13.40 -23.29
C MET A 1 -33.96 -14.33 -23.58
N LEU A 2 -34.20 -15.51 -24.17
CA LEU A 2 -33.16 -16.49 -24.53
C LEU A 2 -32.19 -15.99 -25.63
N GLU A 3 -32.67 -15.28 -26.65
CA GLU A 3 -31.79 -14.72 -27.70
C GLU A 3 -30.81 -13.67 -27.17
N ARG A 4 -31.21 -12.87 -26.17
CA ARG A 4 -30.34 -11.85 -25.55
C ARG A 4 -29.21 -12.46 -24.70
N VAL A 5 -29.45 -13.63 -24.11
CA VAL A 5 -28.42 -14.34 -23.33
C VAL A 5 -27.40 -14.98 -24.26
N ALA A 6 -27.84 -15.57 -25.38
CA ALA A 6 -26.96 -16.16 -26.39
C ALA A 6 -26.04 -15.12 -27.06
N THR A 7 -26.55 -13.91 -27.36
CA THR A 7 -25.72 -12.82 -27.90
C THR A 7 -24.68 -12.33 -26.90
N MET A 8 -25.02 -12.19 -25.61
CA MET A 8 -24.05 -11.78 -24.58
C MET A 8 -22.94 -12.81 -24.34
N THR A 9 -23.26 -14.11 -24.44
CA THR A 9 -22.23 -15.18 -24.34
C THR A 9 -21.29 -15.21 -25.55
N ASN A 10 -21.79 -14.84 -26.73
CA ASN A 10 -21.00 -14.84 -27.95
C ASN A 10 -20.10 -13.59 -28.02
N GLU A 11 -20.57 -12.43 -27.57
CA GLU A 11 -19.77 -11.21 -27.44
C GLU A 11 -18.64 -11.35 -26.40
N THR A 12 -18.90 -11.99 -25.26
CA THR A 12 -17.85 -12.25 -24.25
C THR A 12 -16.83 -13.29 -24.71
N ALA A 13 -17.25 -14.31 -25.47
CA ALA A 13 -16.36 -15.28 -26.09
C ALA A 13 -15.51 -14.67 -27.21
N GLN A 14 -16.11 -13.82 -28.06
CA GLN A 14 -15.41 -13.09 -29.12
C GLN A 14 -14.47 -12.02 -28.55
N ALA A 15 -14.84 -11.34 -27.47
CA ALA A 15 -13.95 -10.41 -26.75
C ALA A 15 -12.76 -11.14 -26.12
N LYS A 16 -12.97 -12.32 -25.51
CA LYS A 16 -11.87 -13.19 -25.04
C LYS A 16 -10.98 -13.66 -26.18
N ALA A 17 -11.55 -14.09 -27.30
CA ALA A 17 -10.80 -14.56 -28.47
C ALA A 17 -10.00 -13.43 -29.14
N ALA A 18 -10.58 -12.23 -29.25
CA ALA A 18 -9.90 -11.03 -29.74
C ALA A 18 -8.78 -10.57 -28.79
N THR A 19 -8.97 -10.74 -27.48
CA THR A 19 -7.93 -10.48 -26.46
C THR A 19 -6.78 -11.48 -26.55
N MET A 20 -7.06 -12.76 -26.85
CA MET A 20 -6.03 -13.79 -27.05
C MET A 20 -5.30 -13.66 -28.39
N ALA A 21 -5.94 -13.15 -29.44
CA ALA A 21 -5.33 -12.91 -30.76
C ALA A 21 -4.29 -11.77 -30.75
N ASN A 22 -4.40 -10.83 -29.81
CA ASN A 22 -3.47 -9.72 -29.60
C ASN A 22 -2.56 -9.90 -28.37
N ALA A 23 -2.49 -11.12 -27.82
CA ALA A 23 -1.59 -11.40 -26.71
C ALA A 23 -0.14 -11.18 -27.17
N PRO A 24 0.62 -10.31 -26.47
CA PRO A 24 1.99 -10.03 -26.86
C PRO A 24 2.82 -11.32 -26.79
N THR A 25 3.64 -11.54 -27.80
CA THR A 25 4.64 -12.60 -27.76
C THR A 25 5.60 -12.36 -26.60
N ARG A 26 6.21 -13.42 -26.07
CA ARG A 26 7.18 -13.28 -24.95
C ARG A 26 8.35 -12.36 -25.29
N TRP A 27 8.76 -12.35 -26.55
CA TRP A 27 9.76 -11.42 -27.07
C TRP A 27 9.30 -9.96 -27.01
N GLN A 28 8.03 -9.69 -27.33
CA GLN A 28 7.44 -8.35 -27.17
C GLN A 28 7.39 -7.94 -25.70
N LEU A 29 7.03 -8.85 -24.79
CA LEU A 29 7.04 -8.57 -23.34
C LEU A 29 8.44 -8.19 -22.84
N ILE A 30 9.47 -8.97 -23.17
CA ILE A 30 10.85 -8.68 -22.76
C ILE A 30 11.32 -7.34 -23.35
N ARG A 31 10.98 -7.05 -24.61
CA ARG A 31 11.32 -5.78 -25.27
C ARG A 31 10.62 -4.59 -24.59
N GLU A 32 9.38 -4.76 -24.18
CA GLU A 32 8.63 -3.75 -23.42
C GLU A 32 9.20 -3.54 -22.03
N ASP A 33 9.58 -4.61 -21.33
CA ASP A 33 10.21 -4.52 -20.00
C ASP A 33 11.54 -3.76 -20.10
N LEU A 34 12.37 -4.03 -21.11
CA LEU A 34 13.63 -3.30 -21.34
C LEU A 34 13.39 -1.81 -21.66
N ALA A 35 12.39 -1.51 -22.49
CA ALA A 35 12.02 -0.13 -22.83
C ALA A 35 11.46 0.64 -21.61
N CYS A 36 10.75 -0.07 -20.72
CA CYS A 36 10.20 0.45 -19.50
C CYS A 36 11.29 0.96 -18.54
N VAL A 37 12.35 0.16 -18.32
CA VAL A 37 13.49 0.56 -17.46
C VAL A 37 14.12 1.86 -17.97
N ALA A 38 14.38 1.94 -19.28
CA ALA A 38 14.99 3.13 -19.88
C ALA A 38 14.14 4.41 -19.75
N THR A 39 12.82 4.28 -19.56
CA THR A 39 11.91 5.42 -19.42
C THR A 39 11.70 5.83 -17.96
N ARG A 40 11.71 4.85 -17.04
CA ARG A 40 11.37 5.07 -15.62
C ARG A 40 12.57 5.30 -14.73
N ASP A 41 13.76 4.83 -15.11
CA ASP A 41 14.98 5.01 -14.33
C ASP A 41 15.92 6.05 -14.97
N PRO A 42 16.13 7.22 -14.33
CA PRO A 42 17.10 8.22 -14.76
C PRO A 42 18.56 7.71 -14.78
N ALA A 43 18.87 6.66 -14.04
CA ALA A 43 20.22 6.08 -13.95
C ALA A 43 20.54 5.11 -15.10
N ALA A 44 19.54 4.70 -15.90
CA ALA A 44 19.71 3.78 -17.02
C ALA A 44 20.48 4.43 -18.20
N ARG A 45 21.81 4.34 -18.17
CA ARG A 45 22.70 4.87 -19.21
C ARG A 45 22.83 3.92 -20.41
N GLY A 46 21.72 3.73 -21.12
CA GLY A 46 21.68 2.99 -22.38
C GLY A 46 21.33 1.50 -22.25
N ARG A 47 20.74 0.96 -23.33
CA ARG A 47 20.04 -0.35 -23.32
C ARG A 47 20.94 -1.54 -22.97
N PHE A 48 22.20 -1.51 -23.40
CA PHE A 48 23.12 -2.64 -23.18
C PHE A 48 23.61 -2.70 -21.73
N GLU A 49 23.94 -1.55 -21.14
CA GLU A 49 24.29 -1.46 -19.72
C GLU A 49 23.11 -1.92 -18.87
N THR A 50 21.92 -1.35 -19.08
CA THR A 50 20.70 -1.74 -18.37
C THR A 50 20.38 -3.23 -18.49
N LEU A 51 20.58 -3.83 -19.68
CA LEU A 51 20.35 -5.26 -19.85
C LEU A 51 21.34 -6.11 -19.05
N LEU A 52 22.56 -5.63 -18.79
CA LEU A 52 23.59 -6.38 -18.07
C LEU A 52 23.60 -6.11 -16.56
N THR A 53 23.24 -4.91 -16.13
CA THR A 53 23.44 -4.45 -14.75
C THR A 53 22.16 -4.34 -13.95
N TYR A 54 20.99 -4.57 -14.55
CA TYR A 54 19.70 -4.36 -13.89
C TYR A 54 19.08 -5.68 -13.36
N PRO A 55 19.27 -6.02 -12.07
CA PRO A 55 18.83 -7.31 -11.52
C PRO A 55 17.31 -7.46 -11.51
N GLY A 56 16.57 -6.35 -11.40
CA GLY A 56 15.11 -6.37 -11.49
C GLY A 56 14.61 -6.83 -12.86
N LEU A 57 15.27 -6.41 -13.94
CA LEU A 57 14.95 -6.83 -15.30
C LEU A 57 15.27 -8.32 -15.48
N HIS A 58 16.43 -8.77 -14.98
CA HIS A 58 16.78 -10.19 -15.00
C HIS A 58 15.72 -11.01 -14.29
N ALA A 59 15.33 -10.63 -13.07
CA ALA A 59 14.32 -11.36 -12.31
C ALA A 59 13.00 -11.53 -13.09
N VAL A 60 12.53 -10.48 -13.76
CA VAL A 60 11.32 -10.54 -14.60
C VAL A 60 11.51 -11.47 -15.79
N ILE A 61 12.63 -11.40 -16.51
CA ILE A 61 12.91 -12.28 -17.66
C ILE A 61 12.93 -13.76 -17.21
N TRP A 62 13.66 -14.06 -16.15
CA TRP A 62 13.75 -15.42 -15.60
C TRP A 62 12.39 -15.91 -15.10
N HIS A 63 11.61 -15.04 -14.45
CA HIS A 63 10.24 -15.36 -14.03
C HIS A 63 9.35 -15.68 -15.24
N ARG A 64 9.37 -14.89 -16.31
CA ARG A 64 8.55 -15.17 -17.52
C ARG A 64 8.87 -16.54 -18.12
N LEU A 65 10.14 -16.97 -18.11
CA LEU A 65 10.54 -18.32 -18.52
C LEU A 65 10.05 -19.39 -17.53
N ALA A 66 10.21 -19.15 -16.22
CA ALA A 66 9.77 -20.08 -15.18
C ALA A 66 8.24 -20.24 -15.14
N ASN A 67 7.50 -19.15 -15.34
CA ASN A 67 6.05 -19.14 -15.46
C ASN A 67 5.58 -19.92 -16.70
N TRP A 68 6.29 -19.80 -17.82
CA TRP A 68 6.01 -20.65 -18.98
C TRP A 68 6.17 -22.13 -18.66
N LEU A 69 7.28 -22.54 -18.05
CA LEU A 69 7.49 -23.93 -17.63
C LEU A 69 6.40 -24.40 -16.66
N TRP A 70 5.98 -23.52 -15.74
CA TRP A 70 4.94 -23.78 -14.76
C TRP A 70 3.58 -24.05 -15.41
N ILE A 71 3.19 -23.26 -16.41
CA ILE A 71 1.93 -23.42 -17.14
C ILE A 71 1.94 -24.67 -18.04
N ASN A 72 3.12 -25.10 -18.52
CA ASN A 72 3.30 -26.33 -19.30
C ASN A 72 3.58 -27.57 -18.43
N ASP A 73 3.22 -27.49 -17.15
CA ASP A 73 3.29 -28.55 -16.16
C ASP A 73 4.70 -29.09 -15.81
N HIS A 74 5.75 -28.39 -16.24
CA HIS A 74 7.13 -28.65 -15.82
C HIS A 74 7.44 -27.98 -14.46
N ARG A 75 6.67 -28.34 -13.42
CA ARG A 75 6.69 -27.68 -12.09
C ARG A 75 8.05 -27.69 -11.42
N PHE A 76 8.76 -28.81 -11.47
CA PHE A 76 10.09 -28.93 -10.87
C PHE A 76 11.10 -27.98 -11.51
N LEU A 77 11.17 -27.97 -12.85
CA LEU A 77 12.07 -27.08 -13.60
C LEU A 77 11.72 -25.62 -13.37
N ALA A 78 10.44 -25.27 -13.34
CA ALA A 78 9.99 -23.93 -13.02
C ALA A 78 10.46 -23.46 -11.62
N ARG A 79 10.36 -24.34 -10.61
CA ARG A 79 10.83 -24.05 -9.25
C ARG A 79 12.35 -23.93 -9.17
N LEU A 80 13.08 -24.84 -9.81
CA LEU A 80 14.54 -24.79 -9.87
C LEU A 80 15.02 -23.50 -10.53
N LEU A 81 14.39 -23.11 -11.63
CA LEU A 81 14.70 -21.88 -12.35
C LEU A 81 14.42 -20.64 -11.52
N SER A 82 13.30 -20.62 -10.79
CA SER A 82 12.95 -19.51 -9.89
C SER A 82 13.92 -19.41 -8.71
N TRP A 83 14.37 -20.55 -8.17
CA TRP A 83 15.40 -20.59 -7.14
C TRP A 83 16.75 -20.04 -7.64
N LEU A 84 17.16 -20.41 -8.86
CA LEU A 84 18.38 -19.89 -9.47
C LEU A 84 18.29 -18.39 -9.75
N ALA A 85 17.13 -17.92 -10.26
CA ALA A 85 16.86 -16.50 -10.44
C ALA A 85 16.96 -15.73 -9.12
N ARG A 86 16.40 -16.27 -8.04
CA ARG A 86 16.51 -15.70 -6.70
C ARG A 86 17.96 -15.63 -6.22
N PHE A 87 18.74 -16.68 -6.44
CA PHE A 87 20.15 -16.72 -6.06
C PHE A 87 20.97 -15.64 -6.78
N LEU A 88 20.71 -15.39 -8.07
CA LEU A 88 21.45 -14.42 -8.88
C LEU A 88 20.99 -12.97 -8.69
N THR A 89 19.68 -12.75 -8.45
CA THR A 89 19.07 -11.41 -8.48
C THR A 89 18.63 -10.90 -7.10
N ASN A 90 18.56 -11.78 -6.10
CA ASN A 90 17.97 -11.51 -4.78
C ASN A 90 16.48 -11.10 -4.82
N VAL A 91 15.79 -11.44 -5.92
CA VAL A 91 14.34 -11.25 -6.12
C VAL A 91 13.68 -12.63 -6.09
N ASP A 92 12.70 -12.83 -5.20
CA ASP A 92 11.95 -14.08 -5.12
C ASP A 92 10.58 -13.89 -5.79
N ILE A 93 10.41 -14.47 -6.99
CA ILE A 93 9.13 -14.46 -7.70
C ILE A 93 8.70 -15.90 -7.92
N HIS A 94 7.59 -16.30 -7.29
CA HIS A 94 7.06 -17.64 -7.49
C HIS A 94 6.63 -17.84 -8.96
N PRO A 95 6.94 -18.97 -9.61
CA PRO A 95 6.63 -19.19 -11.02
C PRO A 95 5.12 -19.18 -11.33
N GLY A 96 4.29 -19.49 -10.34
CA GLY A 96 2.82 -19.40 -10.43
C GLY A 96 2.24 -17.98 -10.40
N ALA A 97 3.03 -16.96 -10.02
CA ALA A 97 2.55 -15.59 -10.00
C ALA A 97 2.19 -15.12 -11.42
N THR A 98 1.16 -14.28 -11.54
CA THR A 98 0.76 -13.69 -12.81
C THR A 98 1.29 -12.27 -12.87
N ILE A 99 2.15 -11.97 -13.85
CA ILE A 99 2.77 -10.66 -14.02
C ILE A 99 2.43 -10.10 -15.40
N GLY A 100 1.85 -8.90 -15.41
CA GLY A 100 1.51 -8.14 -16.60
C GLY A 100 2.71 -7.58 -17.37
N ARG A 101 2.43 -6.57 -18.18
CA ARG A 101 3.37 -5.89 -19.08
C ARG A 101 4.08 -4.74 -18.37
N ARG A 102 5.33 -4.46 -18.76
CA ARG A 102 6.08 -3.28 -18.29
C ARG A 102 6.12 -3.23 -16.75
N PHE A 103 6.27 -4.40 -16.15
CA PHE A 103 6.43 -4.55 -14.71
C PHE A 103 7.85 -4.15 -14.36
N PHE A 104 7.97 -3.17 -13.46
CA PHE A 104 9.24 -2.55 -13.13
C PHE A 104 9.61 -2.82 -11.67
N ILE A 105 10.76 -3.45 -11.46
CA ILE A 105 11.31 -3.71 -10.12
C ILE A 105 12.55 -2.84 -9.98
N ASP A 106 12.45 -1.80 -9.16
CA ASP A 106 13.60 -0.95 -8.86
C ASP A 106 14.36 -1.45 -7.64
N HIS A 107 15.68 -1.56 -7.80
CA HIS A 107 16.59 -2.09 -6.77
C HIS A 107 16.15 -3.43 -6.15
N GLY A 108 15.67 -4.40 -6.93
CA GLY A 108 14.88 -5.57 -6.47
C GLY A 108 15.34 -6.47 -5.30
N ALA A 109 16.48 -6.21 -4.65
CA ALA A 109 16.92 -6.90 -3.45
C ALA A 109 15.80 -7.04 -2.39
N GLY A 110 15.52 -8.28 -2.00
CA GLY A 110 14.53 -8.60 -0.96
C GLY A 110 13.08 -8.47 -1.39
N VAL A 111 12.79 -8.32 -2.69
CA VAL A 111 11.43 -8.39 -3.22
C VAL A 111 10.93 -9.84 -3.18
N VAL A 112 9.71 -10.04 -2.69
CA VAL A 112 9.07 -11.36 -2.56
C VAL A 112 7.66 -11.31 -3.14
N ILE A 113 7.38 -12.13 -4.16
CA ILE A 113 6.09 -12.24 -4.84
C ILE A 113 5.60 -13.68 -4.78
N GLY A 114 4.52 -13.90 -4.03
CA GLY A 114 4.00 -15.25 -3.80
C GLY A 114 3.20 -15.86 -4.94
N GLU A 115 2.91 -17.16 -4.82
CA GLU A 115 2.37 -18.01 -5.88
C GLU A 115 1.09 -17.50 -6.55
N THR A 116 0.14 -17.00 -5.77
CA THR A 116 -1.17 -16.59 -6.30
C THR A 116 -1.27 -15.08 -6.46
N ALA A 117 -0.13 -14.39 -6.48
CA ALA A 117 -0.10 -12.95 -6.67
C ALA A 117 -0.47 -12.64 -8.12
N VAL A 118 -1.23 -11.57 -8.31
CA VAL A 118 -1.57 -11.04 -9.64
C VAL A 118 -1.07 -9.61 -9.68
N VAL A 119 -0.25 -9.30 -10.66
CA VAL A 119 0.33 -7.98 -10.88
C VAL A 119 -0.11 -7.52 -12.27
N GLY A 120 -0.81 -6.39 -12.34
CA GLY A 120 -1.29 -5.77 -13.57
C GLY A 120 -0.16 -5.16 -14.42
N ASP A 121 -0.56 -4.36 -15.39
CA ASP A 121 0.34 -3.68 -16.30
C ASP A 121 0.91 -2.40 -15.67
N ASP A 122 2.12 -2.01 -16.06
CA ASP A 122 2.76 -0.75 -15.64
C ASP A 122 2.97 -0.58 -14.12
N VAL A 123 2.95 -1.68 -13.38
CA VAL A 123 3.21 -1.68 -11.94
C VAL A 123 4.68 -1.44 -11.66
N THR A 124 4.97 -0.62 -10.64
CA THR A 124 6.33 -0.39 -10.13
C THR A 124 6.45 -0.82 -8.67
N ILE A 125 7.47 -1.62 -8.38
CA ILE A 125 7.78 -2.12 -7.04
C ILE A 125 9.24 -1.79 -6.71
N TYR A 126 9.49 -1.24 -5.53
CA TYR A 126 10.85 -1.01 -5.03
C TYR A 126 11.38 -2.19 -4.20
N HIS A 127 12.66 -2.11 -3.84
CA HIS A 127 13.36 -3.07 -3.00
C HIS A 127 12.60 -3.43 -1.70
N GLY A 128 12.78 -4.66 -1.22
CA GLY A 128 12.24 -5.12 0.06
C GLY A 128 10.70 -5.25 0.13
N VAL A 129 9.99 -5.13 -0.99
CA VAL A 129 8.53 -5.27 -1.03
C VAL A 129 8.11 -6.74 -0.94
N THR A 130 7.03 -7.02 -0.21
CA THR A 130 6.48 -8.38 -0.11
C THR A 130 5.00 -8.41 -0.48
N LEU A 131 4.64 -9.27 -1.42
CA LEU A 131 3.28 -9.66 -1.76
C LEU A 131 3.01 -11.05 -1.15
N GLY A 132 2.62 -11.04 0.12
CA GLY A 132 2.62 -12.22 1.00
C GLY A 132 1.23 -12.83 1.20
N GLY A 133 1.22 -14.11 1.58
CA GLY A 133 0.01 -14.83 1.98
C GLY A 133 -0.26 -14.74 3.48
N VAL A 134 -1.54 -14.86 3.88
CA VAL A 134 -1.96 -14.87 5.30
C VAL A 134 -2.62 -16.19 5.73
N SER A 135 -2.76 -17.16 4.82
CA SER A 135 -3.45 -18.42 5.06
C SER A 135 -2.63 -19.62 4.59
N TRP A 136 -2.78 -20.73 5.31
CA TRP A 136 -2.25 -22.05 4.98
C TRP A 136 -3.14 -22.82 4.00
N SER A 137 -4.38 -22.37 3.79
CA SER A 137 -5.32 -23.03 2.91
C SER A 137 -4.89 -22.91 1.44
N PRO A 138 -5.03 -24.00 0.66
CA PRO A 138 -4.82 -23.92 -0.79
C PRO A 138 -5.85 -22.97 -1.42
N GLY A 139 -5.41 -22.21 -2.43
CA GLY A 139 -6.23 -21.18 -3.10
C GLY A 139 -5.60 -19.79 -3.11
N LYS A 140 -6.37 -18.80 -3.55
CA LYS A 140 -5.96 -17.38 -3.63
C LYS A 140 -5.70 -16.85 -2.21
N ARG A 141 -4.44 -16.53 -1.94
CA ARG A 141 -3.98 -16.05 -0.63
C ARG A 141 -3.04 -14.85 -0.68
N HIS A 142 -2.56 -14.52 -1.87
CA HIS A 142 -1.67 -13.39 -2.13
C HIS A 142 -2.41 -12.24 -2.81
N PRO A 143 -1.86 -11.00 -2.76
CA PRO A 143 -2.54 -9.82 -3.27
C PRO A 143 -2.78 -9.82 -4.78
N THR A 144 -3.66 -8.91 -5.20
CA THR A 144 -3.83 -8.47 -6.58
C THR A 144 -3.47 -6.99 -6.65
N LEU A 145 -2.54 -6.61 -7.52
CA LEU A 145 -2.26 -5.22 -7.87
C LEU A 145 -2.81 -4.98 -9.25
N GLU A 146 -3.69 -3.98 -9.38
CA GLU A 146 -4.18 -3.51 -10.66
C GLU A 146 -3.12 -2.67 -11.38
N ASP A 147 -3.49 -2.13 -12.54
CA ASP A 147 -2.54 -1.42 -13.40
C ASP A 147 -1.99 -0.15 -12.75
N GLN A 148 -0.77 0.22 -13.11
CA GLN A 148 -0.12 1.49 -12.74
C GLN A 148 0.04 1.71 -11.22
N VAL A 149 -0.07 0.65 -10.42
CA VAL A 149 0.18 0.71 -8.98
C VAL A 149 1.66 0.94 -8.69
N ILE A 150 1.95 1.78 -7.70
CA ILE A 150 3.31 2.04 -7.23
C ILE A 150 3.44 1.58 -5.78
N VAL A 151 4.38 0.69 -5.51
CA VAL A 151 4.63 0.15 -4.17
C VAL A 151 6.01 0.58 -3.68
N GLY A 152 6.03 1.49 -2.70
CA GLY A 152 7.24 2.04 -2.09
C GLY A 152 8.12 0.99 -1.42
N ALA A 153 9.38 1.35 -1.22
CA ALA A 153 10.41 0.46 -0.68
C ALA A 153 10.00 -0.16 0.66
N GLY A 154 10.24 -1.45 0.84
CA GLY A 154 10.01 -2.15 2.10
C GLY A 154 8.54 -2.42 2.46
N ALA A 155 7.57 -2.01 1.64
CA ALA A 155 6.15 -2.21 1.93
C ALA A 155 5.77 -3.71 1.96
N LYS A 156 4.80 -4.07 2.80
CA LYS A 156 4.28 -5.42 2.96
C LYS A 156 2.79 -5.42 2.65
N ILE A 157 2.38 -6.14 1.63
CA ILE A 157 0.97 -6.27 1.20
C ILE A 157 0.59 -7.73 1.45
N LEU A 158 -0.33 -7.95 2.40
CA LEU A 158 -0.57 -9.28 2.96
C LEU A 158 -2.02 -9.71 2.74
N GLY A 159 -2.19 -10.89 2.16
CA GLY A 159 -3.48 -11.55 1.99
C GLY A 159 -4.11 -11.36 0.60
N PRO A 160 -5.28 -11.97 0.35
CA PRO A 160 -5.97 -11.90 -0.92
C PRO A 160 -6.72 -10.57 -1.10
N ILE A 161 -6.02 -9.46 -0.91
CA ILE A 161 -6.55 -8.09 -1.05
C ILE A 161 -6.24 -7.52 -2.43
N THR A 162 -7.01 -6.51 -2.84
CA THR A 162 -6.81 -5.82 -4.11
C THR A 162 -6.30 -4.40 -3.88
N ILE A 163 -5.25 -4.03 -4.59
CA ILE A 163 -4.73 -2.67 -4.67
C ILE A 163 -5.19 -2.09 -6.00
N GLY A 164 -6.11 -1.12 -5.92
CA GLY A 164 -6.77 -0.54 -7.08
C GLY A 164 -5.82 0.21 -8.00
N ARG A 165 -6.24 0.40 -9.25
CA ARG A 165 -5.48 1.07 -10.30
C ARG A 165 -4.94 2.43 -9.85
N ASN A 166 -3.72 2.77 -10.26
CA ASN A 166 -3.01 4.01 -9.89
C ASN A 166 -2.81 4.22 -8.37
N ALA A 167 -3.14 3.26 -7.52
CA ALA A 167 -2.93 3.42 -6.09
C ALA A 167 -1.44 3.46 -5.75
N ARG A 168 -1.12 4.15 -4.66
CA ARG A 168 0.24 4.33 -4.16
C ARG A 168 0.35 3.78 -2.75
N VAL A 169 1.27 2.86 -2.54
CA VAL A 169 1.61 2.34 -1.23
C VAL A 169 2.91 3.00 -0.78
N GLY A 170 2.88 3.65 0.38
CA GLY A 170 4.06 4.29 0.96
C GLY A 170 5.15 3.28 1.32
N ALA A 171 6.38 3.78 1.44
CA ALA A 171 7.49 2.98 1.92
C ALA A 171 7.19 2.41 3.33
N ASN A 172 7.69 1.19 3.60
CA ASN A 172 7.52 0.44 4.86
C ASN A 172 6.07 0.29 5.36
N SER A 173 5.07 0.54 4.51
CA SER A 173 3.67 0.43 4.90
C SER A 173 3.22 -1.02 4.93
N VAL A 174 2.34 -1.38 5.86
CA VAL A 174 1.79 -2.73 6.01
C VAL A 174 0.31 -2.71 5.63
N VAL A 175 0.00 -3.16 4.42
CA VAL A 175 -1.34 -3.15 3.85
C VAL A 175 -2.02 -4.50 4.09
N ILE A 176 -3.11 -4.47 4.84
CA ILE A 176 -3.91 -5.65 5.23
C ILE A 176 -5.36 -5.56 4.75
N GLU A 177 -5.75 -4.44 4.13
CA GLU A 177 -7.09 -4.17 3.61
C GLU A 177 -7.00 -3.71 2.15
N SER A 178 -8.05 -3.98 1.36
CA SER A 178 -8.07 -3.57 -0.04
C SER A 178 -8.08 -2.05 -0.17
N VAL A 179 -7.39 -1.54 -1.20
CA VAL A 179 -7.20 -0.11 -1.45
C VAL A 179 -7.93 0.26 -2.73
N MET A 180 -8.75 1.30 -2.68
CA MET A 180 -9.47 1.81 -3.86
C MET A 180 -8.51 2.40 -4.90
N HIS A 181 -8.98 2.53 -6.15
CA HIS A 181 -8.21 3.18 -7.21
C HIS A 181 -7.84 4.63 -6.84
N ASP A 182 -6.73 5.12 -7.39
CA ASP A 182 -6.16 6.47 -7.20
C ASP A 182 -5.92 6.88 -5.74
N ALA A 183 -5.96 5.93 -4.79
CA ALA A 183 -5.74 6.22 -3.38
C ALA A 183 -4.26 6.09 -3.00
N THR A 184 -3.87 6.85 -1.99
CA THR A 184 -2.53 6.76 -1.38
C THR A 184 -2.66 6.24 0.05
N VAL A 185 -1.94 5.16 0.36
CA VAL A 185 -1.94 4.52 1.69
C VAL A 185 -0.56 4.51 2.31
N VAL A 186 -0.49 4.78 3.62
CA VAL A 186 0.76 4.75 4.40
C VAL A 186 0.57 4.21 5.81
N GLY A 187 1.64 3.73 6.43
CA GLY A 187 1.68 3.40 7.85
C GLY A 187 1.51 1.91 8.15
N ILE A 188 1.44 1.59 9.45
CA ILE A 188 1.38 0.23 9.98
C ILE A 188 0.30 0.16 11.08
N PRO A 189 -0.86 -0.46 10.84
CA PRO A 189 -1.38 -0.88 9.53
C PRO A 189 -1.66 0.33 8.63
N ALA A 190 -1.60 0.14 7.32
CA ALA A 190 -1.72 1.21 6.36
C ALA A 190 -3.11 1.86 6.40
N LYS A 191 -3.15 3.20 6.37
CA LYS A 191 -4.36 4.02 6.31
C LYS A 191 -4.33 4.88 5.05
N ILE A 192 -5.51 5.14 4.50
CA ILE A 192 -5.68 6.05 3.35
C ILE A 192 -5.44 7.47 3.85
N VAL A 193 -4.43 8.14 3.29
CA VAL A 193 -4.02 9.49 3.69
C VAL A 193 -4.34 10.55 2.64
N HIS A 194 -4.45 10.16 1.36
CA HIS A 194 -4.76 11.10 0.29
C HIS A 194 -5.80 10.53 -0.66
N ARG A 195 -6.78 11.37 -1.00
CA ARG A 195 -7.88 11.08 -1.92
C ARG A 195 -7.91 12.12 -3.07
N ASP A 196 -6.75 12.50 -3.60
CA ASP A 196 -6.74 13.43 -4.75
C ASP A 196 -6.97 12.68 -6.06
N ILE A 197 -8.19 12.85 -6.56
CA ILE A 197 -8.58 12.69 -7.95
C ILE A 197 -7.81 13.76 -8.75
N GLY A 198 -6.60 13.48 -9.25
CA GLY A 198 -6.04 14.31 -10.34
C GLY A 198 -4.54 14.65 -10.38
N ARG A 199 -3.66 14.08 -9.55
CA ARG A 199 -2.20 14.27 -9.74
C ARG A 199 -1.45 12.94 -9.80
N CYS A 200 -1.83 12.10 -10.75
CA CYS A 200 -1.19 10.78 -10.94
C CYS A 200 0.18 10.85 -11.63
N THR A 201 0.52 11.98 -12.27
CA THR A 201 1.81 12.18 -12.96
C THR A 201 2.27 13.62 -12.80
N PHE A 202 3.44 13.84 -12.19
CA PHE A 202 4.19 15.06 -12.41
C PHE A 202 5.12 14.77 -13.58
N ASP A 203 4.80 15.31 -14.77
CA ASP A 203 5.67 15.29 -15.95
C ASP A 203 5.98 13.89 -16.55
N GLY A 204 5.05 12.93 -16.42
CA GLY A 204 5.20 11.57 -16.95
C GLY A 204 6.18 10.67 -16.17
N ARG A 205 6.71 11.16 -15.04
CA ARG A 205 7.62 10.42 -14.15
C ARG A 205 6.91 9.92 -12.89
N ILE A 206 7.40 8.82 -12.32
CA ILE A 206 6.91 8.28 -11.05
C ILE A 206 7.21 9.30 -9.95
N ASN A 207 6.20 9.73 -9.19
CA ASN A 207 6.40 10.62 -8.05
C ASN A 207 7.04 9.83 -6.89
N LEU A 208 8.30 10.17 -6.59
CA LEU A 208 9.18 9.58 -5.58
C LEU A 208 9.13 10.29 -4.21
N ASN A 209 8.28 11.30 -4.04
CA ASN A 209 8.28 12.16 -2.85
C ASN A 209 7.58 11.50 -1.64
N HIS A 210 8.13 10.38 -1.18
CA HIS A 210 7.63 9.66 0.00
C HIS A 210 7.65 10.53 1.28
N HIS A 211 8.60 11.45 1.37
CA HIS A 211 8.73 12.37 2.52
C HIS A 211 7.61 13.42 2.62
N LEU A 212 6.79 13.60 1.56
CA LEU A 212 5.66 14.54 1.55
C LEU A 212 4.32 13.84 1.81
N MET A 213 4.32 12.54 2.12
CA MET A 213 3.09 11.81 2.42
C MET A 213 2.57 12.24 3.80
N PRO A 214 1.24 12.41 3.97
CA PRO A 214 0.67 12.79 5.26
C PRO A 214 0.99 11.73 6.32
N ASP A 215 1.26 12.16 7.56
CA ASP A 215 1.46 11.27 8.70
C ASP A 215 0.14 11.15 9.49
N PRO A 216 -0.62 10.05 9.31
CA PRO A 216 -1.91 9.88 9.97
C PRO A 216 -1.76 9.71 11.49
N VAL A 217 -0.59 9.26 11.96
CA VAL A 217 -0.29 9.12 13.38
C VAL A 217 0.00 10.49 13.99
N GLY A 218 0.83 11.29 13.32
CA GLY A 218 1.09 12.68 13.68
C GLY A 218 -0.19 13.51 13.77
N GLU A 219 -1.09 13.40 12.78
CA GLU A 219 -2.38 14.08 12.78
C GLU A 219 -3.27 13.65 13.96
N ALA A 220 -3.33 12.36 14.27
CA ALA A 220 -4.06 11.85 15.42
C ALA A 220 -3.49 12.37 16.75
N PHE A 221 -2.16 12.46 16.88
CA PHE A 221 -1.52 13.06 18.06
C PHE A 221 -1.86 14.53 18.22
N SER A 222 -1.86 15.32 17.14
CA SER A 222 -2.28 16.73 17.19
C SER A 222 -3.71 16.87 17.71
N VAL A 223 -4.64 16.06 17.20
CA VAL A 223 -6.05 16.07 17.68
C VAL A 223 -6.16 15.66 19.15
N LEU A 224 -5.36 14.69 19.59
CA LEU A 224 -5.33 14.29 21.00
C LEU A 224 -4.75 15.38 21.90
N LEU A 225 -3.69 16.07 21.48
CA LEU A 225 -3.08 17.17 22.22
C LEU A 225 -4.07 18.34 22.37
N ASP A 226 -4.74 18.74 21.29
CA ASP A 226 -5.80 19.75 21.33
C ASP A 226 -6.91 19.35 22.31
N ARG A 227 -7.25 18.06 22.35
CA ARG A 227 -8.27 17.54 23.27
C ARG A 227 -7.79 17.56 24.73
N VAL A 228 -6.52 17.27 24.99
CA VAL A 228 -5.91 17.37 26.32
C VAL A 228 -5.93 18.81 26.80
N GLU A 229 -5.50 19.77 25.98
CA GLU A 229 -5.52 21.20 26.32
C GLU A 229 -6.95 21.69 26.63
N PHE A 230 -7.93 21.25 25.83
CA PHE A 230 -9.34 21.53 26.09
C PHE A 230 -9.82 20.96 27.44
N LEU A 231 -9.44 19.72 27.76
CA LEU A 231 -9.82 19.07 29.01
C LEU A 231 -9.14 19.74 30.22
N GLU A 232 -7.87 20.10 30.12
CA GLU A 232 -7.12 20.83 31.15
C GLU A 232 -7.78 22.18 31.44
N THR A 233 -8.08 22.97 30.40
CA THR A 233 -8.80 24.25 30.53
C THR A 233 -10.14 24.08 31.25
N ARG A 234 -10.89 23.03 30.90
CA ARG A 234 -12.20 22.74 31.51
C ARG A 234 -12.08 22.30 32.96
N VAL A 235 -11.06 21.50 33.31
CA VAL A 235 -10.77 21.11 34.70
C VAL A 235 -10.38 22.34 35.53
N SER A 236 -9.49 23.20 35.03
CA SER A 236 -9.10 24.45 35.71
C SER A 236 -10.31 25.36 35.97
N HIS A 237 -11.22 25.49 35.00
CA HIS A 237 -12.44 26.27 35.16
C HIS A 237 -13.36 25.69 36.26
N LEU A 238 -13.56 24.37 36.28
CA LEU A 238 -14.38 23.70 37.29
C LEU A 238 -13.76 23.81 38.70
N GLN A 239 -12.45 23.62 38.82
CA GLN A 239 -11.73 23.80 40.09
C GLN A 239 -11.88 25.23 40.62
N ARG A 240 -11.83 26.24 39.74
CA ARG A 240 -12.06 27.64 40.13
C ARG A 240 -13.46 27.86 40.68
N ARG A 241 -14.50 27.34 40.00
CA ARG A 241 -15.89 27.43 40.45
C ARG A 241 -16.14 26.72 41.79
N LEU A 242 -15.50 25.58 42.01
CA LEU A 242 -15.57 24.87 43.30
C LEU A 242 -14.94 25.71 44.42
N ARG A 243 -13.75 26.28 44.20
CA ARG A 243 -13.11 27.18 45.19
C ARG A 243 -13.95 28.43 45.48
N GLU A 244 -14.52 29.05 44.45
CA GLU A 244 -15.44 30.19 44.60
C GLU A 244 -16.65 29.77 45.47
N ARG A 245 -17.26 28.61 45.20
CA ARG A 245 -18.39 28.10 45.99
C ARG A 245 -18.00 27.78 47.43
N GLU A 246 -16.87 27.13 47.65
CA GLU A 246 -16.34 26.84 49.00
C GLU A 246 -16.09 28.13 49.78
N SER A 247 -15.55 29.16 49.14
CA SER A 247 -15.34 30.46 49.78
C SER A 247 -16.66 31.09 50.23
N ILE A 248 -17.70 31.07 49.38
CA ILE A 248 -19.03 31.61 49.69
C ILE A 248 -19.66 30.87 50.89
N VAL A 249 -19.57 29.54 50.92
CA VAL A 249 -20.09 28.74 52.05
C VAL A 249 -19.37 29.11 53.35
N LYS A 250 -18.04 29.22 53.32
CA LYS A 250 -17.24 29.59 54.49
C LYS A 250 -17.56 30.99 55.03
N THR A 251 -17.81 31.95 54.14
CA THR A 251 -18.25 33.30 54.54
C THR A 251 -19.66 33.30 55.15
N ARG A 252 -20.54 32.42 54.66
CA ARG A 252 -21.91 32.27 55.17
C ARG A 252 -21.97 31.63 56.56
N ASP A 253 -21.15 30.60 56.79
CA ASP A 253 -21.06 29.92 58.08
C ASP A 253 -20.31 30.76 59.13
N GLY A 254 -19.34 31.60 58.72
CA GLY A 254 -18.62 32.52 59.61
C GLY A 254 -19.42 33.76 60.05
N ALA A 255 -20.55 34.07 59.39
CA ALA A 255 -21.41 35.21 59.74
C ALA A 255 -22.50 34.87 60.78
N ALA A 256 -22.59 33.62 61.25
CA ALA A 256 -23.69 33.12 62.07
C ALA A 256 -23.45 33.17 63.60
N ALA A 257 -22.55 34.02 64.13
CA ALA A 257 -22.44 34.21 65.57
C ALA A 257 -22.12 35.67 65.97
N PRO A 258 -23.10 36.44 66.46
CA PRO A 258 -22.86 37.45 67.47
C PRO A 258 -23.08 36.79 68.84
N GLU A 259 -22.01 36.43 69.53
CA GLU A 259 -22.10 36.15 70.97
C GLU A 259 -22.46 37.45 71.68
N THR A 260 -23.71 37.53 72.12
CA THR A 260 -24.23 38.57 73.00
C THR A 260 -23.46 38.55 74.32
N GLN A 261 -22.72 39.62 74.62
CA GLN A 261 -22.15 39.86 75.95
C GLN A 261 -23.28 39.88 77.00
N PRO A 262 -23.16 39.14 78.12
CA PRO A 262 -24.13 39.26 79.20
C PRO A 262 -23.94 40.61 79.89
N ALA A 263 -25.03 41.37 79.98
CA ALA A 263 -25.09 42.63 80.71
C ALA A 263 -24.84 42.40 82.20
N GLU A 264 -23.87 43.14 82.77
CA GLU A 264 -23.73 43.33 84.21
C GLU A 264 -24.98 44.05 84.75
N ILE A 265 -25.67 43.44 85.71
CA ILE A 265 -26.61 44.12 86.59
C ILE A 265 -26.36 43.65 88.03
N LEU A 266 -25.89 44.61 88.84
CA LEU A 266 -25.93 44.79 90.31
C LEU A 266 -26.07 43.56 91.23
#